data_AF-A0A0Q8NMR8-F1
#
_entry.id   AF-A0A0Q8NMR8-F1
#
_cell.length_a   1.000
_cell.length_b   1.000
_cell.length_c   1.000
_cell.angle_alpha   90.00
_cell.angle_beta   90.00
_cell.angle_gamma   90.00
#
_symmetry.space_group_name_H-M   'P 1'
#
loop_
_entity.id
_entity.type
_entity.pdbx_description
1 polymer ?
#
loop_
_entity_poly.entity_id
_entity_poly.type
_entity_poly.pdbx_seq_one_letter_code
_entity_poly.pdbx_strand_id
1 'polypeptide(L)'
;MGLLMIIYGSFVSIVKTLKIIFLNNGKFKAIRRFEESENLQIPSFIKEILEFRIKNNRELLFEVAYLGEFKVLNYNSRDSNFNNPSFLKEAILDLVNSEFYPVFRVENLIPIARNKSNGALFVEENKSEVVYIDLDNSNFKPLALDKKIDFYLDLNKLSLQNNAYYGNALEKLENIISNKEFFYDVPDGIFEGKDYMEIFDKSFNLLDISIDYSITAIEEKEDKYFIELEIKNKIFKTFFQKYSHYIDNERITIVLNEILELTQAHVQKKFYLLSYEICDFGIVLADQNTYEKLKENGCIDFDFESQKLTAEEIKSIRTYSDLSTEIDNIEFHIEVVKKSNKNDFKKGEQYHFSYQTKYLFDADGLNLIKEKLNIIIVKIELGYEIFFKN
;
A
#
# COMPACT_ATOMS: atom_id res chain seq x y z
N MET A 1 -2.75 -65.92 -17.44
CA MET A 1 -3.71 -64.84 -17.09
C MET A 1 -3.11 -63.76 -16.20
N GLY A 2 -2.38 -64.08 -15.12
CA GLY A 2 -1.88 -63.05 -14.17
C GLY A 2 -0.96 -61.97 -14.78
N LEU A 3 -0.06 -62.34 -15.68
CA LEU A 3 0.86 -61.39 -16.34
C LEU A 3 0.14 -60.34 -17.19
N LEU A 4 -0.92 -60.75 -17.90
CA LEU A 4 -1.75 -59.86 -18.73
C LEU A 4 -2.54 -58.86 -17.88
N MET A 5 -3.01 -59.28 -16.69
CA MET A 5 -3.67 -58.36 -15.75
C MET A 5 -2.70 -57.35 -15.13
N ILE A 6 -1.45 -57.74 -14.86
CA ILE A 6 -0.41 -56.82 -14.32
C ILE A 6 -0.02 -55.78 -15.37
N ILE A 7 0.14 -56.19 -16.63
CA ILE A 7 0.45 -55.27 -17.74
C ILE A 7 -0.71 -54.31 -17.97
N TYR A 8 -1.96 -54.81 -17.97
CA TYR A 8 -3.14 -53.98 -18.12
C TYR A 8 -3.33 -53.01 -16.96
N GLY A 9 -3.15 -53.46 -15.71
CA GLY A 9 -3.22 -52.61 -14.51
C GLY A 9 -2.15 -51.51 -14.51
N SER A 10 -0.92 -51.85 -14.89
CA SER A 10 0.18 -50.89 -15.05
C SER A 10 -0.12 -49.85 -16.14
N PHE A 11 -0.63 -50.30 -17.29
CA PHE A 11 -1.01 -49.41 -18.39
C PHE A 11 -2.15 -48.45 -18.00
N VAL A 12 -3.20 -48.95 -17.34
CA VAL A 12 -4.31 -48.12 -16.84
C VAL A 12 -3.83 -47.09 -15.82
N SER A 13 -2.93 -47.45 -14.91
CA SER A 13 -2.32 -46.51 -13.96
C SER A 13 -1.46 -45.45 -14.67
N ILE A 14 -0.61 -45.85 -15.63
CA ILE A 14 0.20 -44.90 -16.41
C ILE A 14 -0.68 -43.93 -17.20
N VAL A 15 -1.73 -44.41 -17.87
CA VAL A 15 -2.68 -43.57 -18.60
C VAL A 15 -3.42 -42.62 -17.66
N LYS A 16 -3.84 -43.08 -16.46
CA LYS A 16 -4.45 -42.19 -15.45
C LYS A 16 -3.49 -41.10 -14.99
N THR A 17 -2.24 -41.46 -14.67
CA THR A 17 -1.20 -40.50 -14.24
C THR A 17 -0.89 -39.50 -15.34
N LEU A 18 -0.69 -39.96 -16.59
CA LEU A 18 -0.48 -39.09 -17.74
C LEU A 18 -1.68 -38.17 -17.98
N LYS A 19 -2.92 -38.68 -17.87
CA LYS A 19 -4.14 -37.88 -18.03
C LYS A 19 -4.27 -36.82 -16.93
N ILE A 20 -3.91 -37.14 -15.68
CA ILE A 20 -3.84 -36.18 -14.56
C ILE A 20 -2.77 -35.11 -14.83
N ILE A 21 -1.57 -35.52 -15.27
CA ILE A 21 -0.48 -34.58 -15.63
C ILE A 21 -0.90 -33.69 -16.80
N PHE A 22 -1.54 -34.23 -17.84
CA PHE A 22 -1.99 -33.46 -19.01
C PHE A 22 -3.16 -32.53 -18.67
N LEU A 23 -4.12 -32.97 -17.86
CA LEU A 23 -5.24 -32.15 -17.38
C LEU A 23 -4.75 -31.02 -16.46
N ASN A 24 -3.81 -31.29 -15.55
CA ASN A 24 -3.19 -30.27 -14.69
C ASN A 24 -2.30 -29.30 -15.49
N ASN A 25 -1.53 -29.79 -16.47
CA ASN A 25 -0.72 -28.94 -17.35
C ASN A 25 -1.57 -28.04 -18.27
N GLY A 26 -2.79 -28.46 -18.62
CA GLY A 26 -3.71 -27.62 -19.40
C GLY A 26 -4.42 -26.54 -18.57
N LYS A 27 -4.80 -26.85 -17.33
CA LYS A 27 -5.68 -26.00 -16.52
C LYS A 27 -5.00 -24.73 -15.98
N PHE A 28 -3.73 -24.81 -15.61
CA PHE A 28 -2.95 -23.69 -15.08
C PHE A 28 -1.97 -23.09 -16.10
N LYS A 29 -2.18 -23.39 -17.39
CA LYS A 29 -1.30 -22.95 -18.48
C LYS A 29 -1.15 -21.43 -18.54
N ALA A 30 -2.17 -20.66 -18.17
CA ALA A 30 -2.10 -19.21 -18.20
C ALA A 30 -1.14 -18.62 -17.15
N ILE A 31 -1.08 -19.20 -15.95
CA ILE A 31 -0.11 -18.81 -14.91
C ILE A 31 1.31 -19.05 -15.41
N ARG A 32 1.59 -20.24 -15.97
CA ARG A 32 2.91 -20.56 -16.52
C ARG A 32 3.30 -19.68 -17.70
N ARG A 33 2.34 -19.36 -18.59
CA ARG A 33 2.59 -18.43 -19.70
C ARG A 33 2.96 -17.04 -19.22
N PHE A 34 2.37 -16.57 -18.13
CA PHE A 34 2.74 -15.30 -17.51
C PHE A 34 4.16 -15.39 -16.91
N GLU A 35 4.50 -16.44 -16.17
CA GLU A 35 5.88 -16.68 -15.68
C GLU A 35 6.90 -16.66 -16.84
N GLU A 36 6.59 -17.37 -17.93
CA GLU A 36 7.44 -17.45 -19.12
C GLU A 36 7.54 -16.12 -19.89
N SER A 37 6.43 -15.37 -20.05
CA SER A 37 6.43 -14.09 -20.79
C SER A 37 7.16 -13.01 -20.03
N GLU A 38 6.99 -12.97 -18.71
CA GLU A 38 7.60 -11.97 -17.85
C GLU A 38 8.98 -12.37 -17.35
N ASN A 39 9.47 -13.57 -17.70
CA ASN A 39 10.73 -14.15 -17.24
C ASN A 39 10.90 -14.05 -15.70
N LEU A 40 9.87 -14.50 -14.97
CA LEU A 40 9.81 -14.49 -13.51
C LEU A 40 9.23 -15.78 -12.94
N GLN A 41 9.43 -16.01 -11.64
CA GLN A 41 8.86 -17.09 -10.86
C GLN A 41 7.83 -16.58 -9.86
N ILE A 42 6.58 -17.04 -9.98
CA ILE A 42 5.54 -16.68 -9.01
C ILE A 42 5.80 -17.42 -7.68
N PRO A 43 5.83 -16.73 -6.53
CA PRO A 43 5.98 -17.38 -5.22
C PRO A 43 4.90 -18.45 -5.00
N SER A 44 5.28 -19.57 -4.37
CA SER A 44 4.39 -20.74 -4.22
C SER A 44 3.06 -20.40 -3.53
N PHE A 45 3.11 -19.58 -2.48
CA PHE A 45 1.93 -19.16 -1.72
C PHE A 45 0.93 -18.36 -2.58
N ILE A 46 1.42 -17.52 -3.50
CA ILE A 46 0.59 -16.81 -4.48
C ILE A 46 0.06 -17.77 -5.53
N LYS A 47 0.92 -18.67 -6.01
CA LYS A 47 0.56 -19.65 -7.03
C LYS A 47 -0.59 -20.52 -6.57
N GLU A 48 -0.58 -20.97 -5.30
CA GLU A 48 -1.65 -21.75 -4.70
C GLU A 48 -3.00 -21.00 -4.72
N ILE A 49 -3.00 -19.71 -4.41
CA ILE A 49 -4.20 -18.84 -4.47
C ILE A 49 -4.73 -18.72 -5.90
N LEU A 50 -3.84 -18.41 -6.86
CA LEU A 50 -4.21 -18.26 -8.26
C LEU A 50 -4.73 -19.58 -8.86
N GLU A 51 -4.05 -20.69 -8.56
CA GLU A 51 -4.46 -22.03 -8.97
C GLU A 51 -5.78 -22.45 -8.32
N PHE A 52 -6.02 -22.12 -7.05
CA PHE A 52 -7.29 -22.39 -6.39
C PHE A 52 -8.45 -21.71 -7.11
N ARG A 53 -8.31 -20.42 -7.41
CA ARG A 53 -9.31 -19.64 -8.14
C ARG A 53 -9.60 -20.27 -9.52
N ILE A 54 -8.57 -20.56 -10.30
CA ILE A 54 -8.71 -21.21 -11.63
C ILE A 54 -9.32 -22.60 -11.52
N LYS A 55 -8.91 -23.39 -10.52
CA LYS A 55 -9.39 -24.76 -10.31
C LYS A 55 -10.90 -24.78 -10.10
N ASN A 56 -11.41 -23.83 -9.34
CA ASN A 56 -12.81 -23.76 -8.99
C ASN A 56 -13.67 -22.98 -10.00
N ASN A 57 -13.06 -22.17 -10.86
CA ASN A 57 -13.76 -21.31 -11.83
C ASN A 57 -14.86 -20.45 -11.17
N ARG A 58 -14.53 -19.89 -10.01
CA ARG A 58 -15.38 -18.99 -9.22
C ARG A 58 -14.56 -17.80 -8.77
N GLU A 59 -15.25 -16.73 -8.40
CA GLU A 59 -14.59 -15.58 -7.80
C GLU A 59 -14.02 -15.98 -6.44
N LEU A 60 -12.89 -15.36 -6.09
CA LEU A 60 -12.24 -15.52 -4.80
C LEU A 60 -12.04 -14.11 -4.24
N LEU A 61 -12.74 -13.84 -3.15
CA LEU A 61 -12.89 -12.52 -2.54
C LEU A 61 -12.31 -12.55 -1.13
N PHE A 62 -11.71 -11.45 -0.70
CA PHE A 62 -11.22 -11.29 0.66
C PHE A 62 -11.16 -9.81 1.08
N GLU A 63 -11.11 -9.54 2.37
CA GLU A 63 -11.04 -8.18 2.89
C GLU A 63 -9.65 -7.82 3.39
N VAL A 64 -9.27 -6.56 3.16
CA VAL A 64 -8.11 -5.93 3.77
C VAL A 64 -8.61 -4.70 4.52
N ALA A 65 -8.24 -4.58 5.79
CA ALA A 65 -8.60 -3.45 6.64
C ALA A 65 -8.34 -2.11 5.93
N TYR A 66 -9.27 -1.15 6.05
CA TYR A 66 -9.27 0.19 5.42
C TYR A 66 -9.29 0.23 3.87
N LEU A 67 -8.97 -0.88 3.20
CA LEU A 67 -8.86 -0.96 1.73
C LEU A 67 -10.03 -1.72 1.09
N GLY A 68 -10.85 -2.38 1.90
CA GLY A 68 -12.10 -3.03 1.51
C GLY A 68 -11.92 -4.42 0.89
N GLU A 69 -12.93 -4.84 0.13
CA GLU A 69 -12.99 -6.16 -0.51
C GLU A 69 -12.16 -6.21 -1.80
N PHE A 70 -11.24 -7.16 -1.86
CA PHE A 70 -10.42 -7.51 -3.01
C PHE A 70 -10.90 -8.79 -3.68
N LYS A 71 -10.78 -8.81 -5.00
CA LYS A 71 -11.03 -9.95 -5.87
C LYS A 71 -9.72 -10.44 -6.49
N VAL A 72 -9.39 -11.70 -6.25
CA VAL A 72 -8.24 -12.35 -6.88
C VAL A 72 -8.42 -12.40 -8.41
N LEU A 73 -7.34 -12.07 -9.13
CA LEU A 73 -7.35 -11.93 -10.58
C LEU A 73 -7.60 -13.23 -11.32
N ASN A 74 -8.22 -13.10 -12.49
CA ASN A 74 -8.40 -14.21 -13.40
C ASN A 74 -7.25 -14.27 -14.40
N TYR A 75 -6.25 -15.10 -14.13
CA TYR A 75 -5.16 -15.31 -15.10
C TYR A 75 -5.63 -15.95 -16.41
N ASN A 76 -6.83 -16.54 -16.45
CA ASN A 76 -7.44 -17.00 -17.70
C ASN A 76 -8.24 -15.91 -18.45
N SER A 77 -8.40 -14.72 -17.87
CA SER A 77 -9.09 -13.61 -18.54
C SER A 77 -8.33 -13.21 -19.81
N ARG A 78 -9.10 -12.90 -20.85
CA ARG A 78 -8.58 -12.34 -22.09
C ARG A 78 -9.07 -10.91 -22.31
N ASP A 79 -9.77 -10.36 -21.33
CA ASP A 79 -10.33 -9.02 -21.42
C ASP A 79 -9.20 -8.00 -21.36
N SER A 80 -9.37 -6.87 -22.05
CA SER A 80 -8.47 -5.71 -21.98
C SER A 80 -8.91 -4.78 -20.85
N ASN A 81 -8.98 -5.31 -19.63
CA ASN A 81 -9.36 -4.57 -18.42
C ASN A 81 -8.51 -5.03 -17.22
N PHE A 82 -8.65 -4.36 -16.07
CA PHE A 82 -7.88 -4.66 -14.85
C PHE A 82 -8.14 -6.06 -14.23
N ASN A 83 -9.01 -6.90 -14.80
CA ASN A 83 -9.11 -8.31 -14.39
C ASN A 83 -8.08 -9.21 -15.08
N ASN A 84 -7.39 -8.70 -16.11
CA ASN A 84 -6.30 -9.36 -16.80
C ASN A 84 -4.96 -9.01 -16.13
N PRO A 85 -4.14 -10.00 -15.74
CA PRO A 85 -2.89 -9.74 -15.04
C PRO A 85 -1.88 -8.93 -15.85
N SER A 86 -1.78 -9.13 -17.17
CA SER A 86 -0.83 -8.36 -17.99
C SER A 86 -1.23 -6.89 -18.08
N PHE A 87 -2.52 -6.62 -18.32
CA PHE A 87 -3.02 -5.24 -18.39
C PHE A 87 -2.92 -4.53 -17.04
N LEU A 88 -3.22 -5.21 -15.94
CA LEU A 88 -3.05 -4.64 -14.60
C LEU A 88 -1.57 -4.38 -14.27
N LYS A 89 -0.68 -5.30 -14.64
CA LYS A 89 0.77 -5.09 -14.48
C LYS A 89 1.23 -3.83 -15.20
N GLU A 90 0.86 -3.68 -16.48
CA GLU A 90 1.19 -2.48 -17.27
C GLU A 90 0.69 -1.22 -16.58
N ALA A 91 -0.58 -1.19 -16.15
CA ALA A 91 -1.13 -0.03 -15.46
C ALA A 91 -0.40 0.31 -14.14
N ILE A 92 -0.02 -0.70 -13.35
CA ILE A 92 0.77 -0.46 -12.12
C ILE A 92 2.15 0.10 -12.48
N LEU A 93 2.85 -0.51 -13.46
CA LEU A 93 4.17 -0.06 -13.86
C LEU A 93 4.15 1.36 -14.43
N ASP A 94 3.15 1.69 -15.25
CA ASP A 94 2.98 3.03 -15.82
C ASP A 94 2.82 4.07 -14.70
N LEU A 95 1.92 3.81 -13.74
CA LEU A 95 1.71 4.70 -12.61
C LEU A 95 2.96 4.84 -11.72
N VAL A 96 3.63 3.73 -11.41
CA VAL A 96 4.88 3.76 -10.64
C VAL A 96 5.95 4.59 -11.34
N ASN A 97 6.11 4.39 -12.65
CA ASN A 97 7.12 5.09 -13.42
C ASN A 97 6.82 6.59 -13.58
N SER A 98 5.55 6.98 -13.69
CA SER A 98 5.17 8.38 -13.89
C SER A 98 5.05 9.17 -12.59
N GLU A 99 4.49 8.59 -11.53
CA GLU A 99 4.11 9.32 -10.33
C GLU A 99 5.01 9.05 -9.12
N PHE A 100 5.68 7.89 -9.08
CA PHE A 100 6.38 7.45 -7.86
C PHE A 100 7.88 7.22 -8.05
N TYR A 101 8.37 7.08 -9.27
CA TYR A 101 9.80 6.93 -9.54
C TYR A 101 10.53 8.29 -9.34
N PRO A 102 11.71 8.33 -8.68
CA PRO A 102 12.55 7.20 -8.25
C PRO A 102 12.30 6.73 -6.82
N VAL A 103 11.36 7.36 -6.10
CA VAL A 103 11.08 7.13 -4.67
C VAL A 103 10.60 5.71 -4.43
N PHE A 104 9.75 5.21 -5.31
CA PHE A 104 9.30 3.83 -5.31
C PHE A 104 9.65 3.17 -6.64
N ARG A 105 10.09 1.91 -6.58
CA ARG A 105 10.49 1.11 -7.72
C ARG A 105 10.00 -0.31 -7.52
N VAL A 106 9.59 -0.94 -8.61
CA VAL A 106 9.14 -2.32 -8.62
C VAL A 106 9.84 -3.07 -9.73
N GLU A 107 10.35 -4.25 -9.42
CA GLU A 107 10.91 -5.19 -10.39
C GLU A 107 10.15 -6.52 -10.33
N ASN A 108 9.97 -7.19 -11.47
CA ASN A 108 9.34 -8.51 -11.57
C ASN A 108 7.99 -8.61 -10.82
N LEU A 109 7.11 -7.65 -11.11
CA LEU A 109 5.78 -7.49 -10.51
C LEU A 109 4.82 -8.63 -10.88
N ILE A 110 4.14 -9.16 -9.85
CA ILE A 110 3.11 -10.20 -9.96
C ILE A 110 1.79 -9.65 -9.38
N PRO A 111 0.81 -9.30 -10.24
CA PRO A 111 -0.49 -8.82 -9.78
C PRO A 111 -1.31 -9.96 -9.14
N ILE A 112 -1.99 -9.68 -8.03
CA ILE A 112 -2.71 -10.70 -7.26
C ILE A 112 -4.21 -10.47 -7.32
N ALA A 113 -4.64 -9.26 -6.95
CA ALA A 113 -6.03 -8.94 -6.72
C ALA A 113 -6.33 -7.45 -7.00
N ARG A 114 -7.60 -7.12 -7.16
CA ARG A 114 -8.10 -5.75 -7.28
C ARG A 114 -9.37 -5.54 -6.48
N ASN A 115 -9.59 -4.34 -5.96
CA ASN A 115 -10.87 -3.95 -5.37
C ASN A 115 -11.74 -3.18 -6.40
N LYS A 116 -12.91 -2.71 -5.98
CA LYS A 116 -13.83 -1.95 -6.84
C LYS A 116 -13.39 -0.50 -7.06
N SER A 117 -12.59 0.05 -6.15
CA SER A 117 -12.08 1.42 -6.16
C SER A 117 -10.74 1.55 -6.89
N ASN A 118 -10.48 0.69 -7.88
CA ASN A 118 -9.22 0.65 -8.65
C ASN A 118 -7.93 0.44 -7.83
N GLY A 119 -8.05 0.04 -6.57
CA GLY A 119 -6.95 -0.49 -5.77
C GLY A 119 -6.48 -1.85 -6.29
N ALA A 120 -5.17 -2.03 -6.36
CA ALA A 120 -4.52 -3.25 -6.81
C ALA A 120 -3.55 -3.78 -5.74
N LEU A 121 -3.51 -5.11 -5.60
CA LEU A 121 -2.53 -5.81 -4.77
C LEU A 121 -1.56 -6.56 -5.66
N PHE A 122 -0.27 -6.44 -5.39
CA PHE A 122 0.79 -7.15 -6.08
C PHE A 122 1.90 -7.57 -5.11
N VAL A 123 2.81 -8.41 -5.61
CA VAL A 123 4.06 -8.81 -4.96
C VAL A 123 5.18 -8.76 -5.99
N GLU A 124 6.41 -8.67 -5.52
CA GLU A 124 7.61 -8.82 -6.37
C GLU A 124 8.15 -10.25 -6.26
N GLU A 125 8.80 -10.70 -7.33
CA GLU A 125 9.54 -11.96 -7.34
C GLU A 125 10.55 -11.98 -6.17
N ASN A 126 10.48 -13.02 -5.33
CA ASN A 126 11.27 -13.21 -4.11
C ASN A 126 10.89 -12.35 -2.88
N LYS A 127 9.84 -11.52 -2.96
CA LYS A 127 9.28 -10.83 -1.78
C LYS A 127 8.03 -11.54 -1.28
N SER A 128 7.82 -11.51 0.04
CA SER A 128 6.59 -12.03 0.67
C SER A 128 5.59 -10.93 1.03
N GLU A 129 6.04 -9.68 0.95
CA GLU A 129 5.26 -8.49 1.27
C GLU A 129 4.27 -8.21 0.14
N VAL A 130 3.00 -8.09 0.51
CA VAL A 130 1.95 -7.69 -0.42
C VAL A 130 1.92 -6.17 -0.43
N VAL A 131 1.94 -5.58 -1.61
CA VAL A 131 1.89 -4.13 -1.79
C VAL A 131 0.55 -3.74 -2.38
N TYR A 132 -0.07 -2.73 -1.78
CA TYR A 132 -1.25 -2.04 -2.28
C TYR A 132 -0.83 -0.80 -3.08
N ILE A 133 -1.51 -0.56 -4.19
CA ILE A 133 -1.44 0.69 -4.93
C ILE A 133 -2.84 1.10 -5.39
N ASP A 134 -3.16 2.38 -5.23
CA ASP A 134 -4.38 2.97 -5.76
C ASP A 134 -4.12 3.49 -7.18
N LEU A 135 -4.74 2.88 -8.18
CA LEU A 135 -4.50 3.23 -9.58
C LEU A 135 -5.11 4.58 -10.00
N ASP A 136 -6.02 5.13 -9.19
CA ASP A 136 -6.69 6.41 -9.47
C ASP A 136 -6.16 7.56 -8.59
N ASN A 137 -5.27 7.27 -7.63
CA ASN A 137 -4.81 8.25 -6.64
C ASN A 137 -3.28 8.29 -6.50
N SER A 138 -2.64 9.20 -7.24
CA SER A 138 -1.19 9.40 -7.17
C SER A 138 -0.71 10.11 -5.90
N ASN A 139 -1.61 10.64 -5.06
CA ASN A 139 -1.24 11.24 -3.77
C ASN A 139 -1.08 10.20 -2.66
N PHE A 140 -1.58 8.99 -2.87
CA PHE A 140 -1.45 7.88 -1.92
C PHE A 140 -0.28 6.99 -2.36
N LYS A 141 0.79 6.96 -1.57
CA LYS A 141 1.96 6.12 -1.86
C LYS A 141 1.57 4.64 -1.89
N PRO A 142 2.28 3.82 -2.71
CA PRO A 142 2.19 2.39 -2.57
C PRO A 142 2.46 1.95 -1.13
N LEU A 143 1.54 1.15 -0.57
CA LEU A 143 1.55 0.72 0.83
C LEU A 143 1.93 -0.75 0.92
N ALA A 144 3.04 -1.03 1.59
CA ALA A 144 3.38 -2.37 2.04
C ALA A 144 2.43 -2.82 3.16
N LEU A 145 1.79 -3.97 2.99
CA LEU A 145 0.92 -4.55 4.01
C LEU A 145 1.75 -5.29 5.07
N ASP A 146 1.43 -5.07 6.34
CA ASP A 146 2.14 -5.65 7.50
C ASP A 146 2.05 -7.19 7.56
N LYS A 147 1.10 -7.80 6.83
CA LYS A 147 0.87 -9.25 6.82
C LYS A 147 1.07 -9.87 5.45
N LYS A 148 1.41 -11.16 5.48
CA LYS A 148 1.40 -12.01 4.28
C LYS A 148 -0.03 -12.23 3.80
N ILE A 149 -0.16 -12.55 2.51
CA ILE A 149 -1.47 -12.80 1.89
C ILE A 149 -2.29 -13.88 2.61
N ASP A 150 -1.66 -14.90 3.20
CA ASP A 150 -2.33 -16.01 3.90
C ASP A 150 -3.11 -15.56 5.14
N PHE A 151 -2.75 -14.41 5.72
CA PHE A 151 -3.55 -13.80 6.78
C PHE A 151 -4.90 -13.35 6.25
N TYR A 152 -4.90 -12.57 5.15
CA TYR A 152 -6.12 -12.05 4.54
C TYR A 152 -6.93 -13.14 3.82
N LEU A 153 -6.25 -14.16 3.30
CA LEU A 153 -6.82 -15.17 2.44
C LEU A 153 -6.33 -16.59 2.79
N ASP A 154 -6.88 -17.17 3.85
CA ASP A 154 -6.69 -18.58 4.18
C ASP A 154 -7.66 -19.47 3.37
N LEU A 155 -7.11 -20.18 2.39
CA LEU A 155 -7.89 -21.07 1.51
C LEU A 155 -8.64 -22.18 2.26
N ASN A 156 -8.24 -22.52 3.48
CA ASN A 156 -8.89 -23.55 4.30
C ASN A 156 -10.10 -23.02 5.08
N LYS A 157 -10.27 -21.70 5.17
CA LYS A 157 -11.36 -21.04 5.93
C LYS A 157 -12.38 -20.33 5.04
N LEU A 158 -12.31 -20.54 3.73
CA LEU A 158 -13.21 -19.92 2.78
C LEU A 158 -14.66 -20.40 2.94
N SER A 159 -15.58 -19.45 2.88
CA SER A 159 -17.02 -19.71 2.78
C SER A 159 -17.49 -19.54 1.33
N LEU A 160 -18.45 -20.35 0.90
CA LEU A 160 -19.07 -20.18 -0.41
C LEU A 160 -20.36 -19.36 -0.27
N GLN A 161 -20.38 -18.17 -0.87
CA GLN A 161 -21.51 -17.23 -0.81
C GLN A 161 -21.81 -16.71 -2.22
N ASN A 162 -23.07 -16.76 -2.66
CA ASN A 162 -23.50 -16.20 -3.95
C ASN A 162 -22.61 -16.60 -5.16
N ASN A 163 -22.20 -17.87 -5.23
CA ASN A 163 -21.26 -18.41 -6.24
C ASN A 163 -19.83 -17.84 -6.23
N ALA A 164 -19.43 -17.11 -5.19
CA ALA A 164 -18.06 -16.71 -4.92
C ALA A 164 -17.52 -17.42 -3.66
N TYR A 165 -16.22 -17.70 -3.64
CA TYR A 165 -15.53 -18.00 -2.38
C TYR A 165 -15.14 -16.69 -1.73
N TYR A 166 -15.43 -16.56 -0.44
CA TYR A 166 -15.17 -15.36 0.34
C TYR A 166 -14.46 -15.74 1.63
N GLY A 167 -13.33 -15.08 1.89
CA GLY A 167 -12.57 -15.17 3.13
C GLY A 167 -12.56 -13.82 3.84
N ASN A 168 -13.08 -13.77 5.06
CA ASN A 168 -12.91 -12.61 5.93
C ASN A 168 -12.08 -13.04 7.13
N ALA A 169 -10.87 -12.50 7.20
CA ALA A 169 -9.95 -12.70 8.32
C ALA A 169 -10.11 -11.63 9.40
N LEU A 170 -10.90 -10.59 9.15
CA LEU A 170 -11.12 -9.51 10.08
C LEU A 170 -12.02 -9.97 11.24
N GLU A 171 -11.48 -9.88 12.44
CA GLU A 171 -12.20 -10.10 13.68
C GLU A 171 -12.95 -8.83 14.07
N LYS A 172 -14.17 -9.00 14.60
CA LYS A 172 -14.92 -7.88 15.19
C LYS A 172 -14.19 -7.35 16.41
N LEU A 173 -14.36 -6.06 16.68
CA LEU A 173 -13.78 -5.38 17.85
C LEU A 173 -13.99 -6.16 19.15
N GLU A 174 -15.21 -6.62 19.41
CA GLU A 174 -15.59 -7.31 20.66
C GLU A 174 -15.00 -8.72 20.80
N ASN A 175 -14.44 -9.28 19.73
CA ASN A 175 -13.69 -10.54 19.79
C ASN A 175 -12.22 -10.30 20.15
N ILE A 176 -11.70 -9.10 19.89
CA ILE A 176 -10.30 -8.73 20.13
C ILE A 176 -10.14 -8.18 21.55
N ILE A 177 -11.09 -7.35 22.00
CA ILE A 177 -11.07 -6.66 23.28
C ILE A 177 -12.38 -6.85 24.06
N SER A 178 -12.32 -6.72 25.38
CA SER A 178 -13.51 -6.78 26.22
C SER A 178 -14.27 -5.44 26.26
N ASN A 179 -15.57 -5.46 26.53
CA ASN A 179 -16.40 -4.24 26.69
C ASN A 179 -15.94 -3.29 27.81
N LYS A 180 -14.94 -3.68 28.61
CA LYS A 180 -14.32 -2.83 29.63
C LYS A 180 -13.11 -2.04 29.11
N GLU A 181 -12.66 -2.32 27.90
CA GLU A 181 -11.44 -1.76 27.31
C GLU A 181 -11.72 -0.75 26.20
N PHE A 182 -12.99 -0.50 25.88
CA PHE A 182 -13.38 0.51 24.89
C PHE A 182 -14.76 1.10 25.19
N PHE A 183 -15.06 2.22 24.55
CA PHE A 183 -16.41 2.75 24.41
C PHE A 183 -16.56 3.46 23.05
N TYR A 184 -17.79 3.49 22.54
CA TYR A 184 -18.21 4.27 21.37
C TYR A 184 -19.70 4.66 21.53
N ASP A 185 -20.29 5.40 20.58
CA ASP A 185 -21.67 5.92 20.65
C ASP A 185 -21.92 6.93 21.80
N VAL A 186 -20.91 7.73 22.11
CA VAL A 186 -21.03 8.89 23.01
C VAL A 186 -21.50 10.08 22.18
N PRO A 187 -22.35 11.00 22.70
CA PRO A 187 -22.61 12.25 22.01
C PRO A 187 -21.28 12.90 21.59
N ASP A 188 -21.08 13.05 20.28
CA ASP A 188 -19.91 13.65 19.65
C ASP A 188 -19.92 15.18 19.74
N GLY A 189 -21.01 15.73 20.31
CA GLY A 189 -21.27 17.13 20.55
C GLY A 189 -20.48 17.73 21.72
N ILE A 190 -19.44 18.52 21.43
CA ILE A 190 -18.80 19.47 22.35
C ILE A 190 -19.45 20.85 22.18
N PHE A 191 -20.37 21.18 23.08
CA PHE A 191 -21.03 22.49 23.14
C PHE A 191 -20.24 23.50 23.98
N GLU A 192 -19.52 23.01 24.99
CA GLU A 192 -18.69 23.81 25.89
C GLU A 192 -17.47 23.00 26.37
N GLY A 193 -16.43 23.69 26.83
CA GLY A 193 -15.16 23.03 27.17
C GLY A 193 -15.27 21.96 28.28
N LYS A 194 -16.31 22.01 29.12
CA LYS A 194 -16.56 21.00 30.16
C LYS A 194 -17.10 19.69 29.63
N ASP A 195 -17.59 19.63 28.39
CA ASP A 195 -18.11 18.38 27.82
C ASP A 195 -16.99 17.34 27.63
N TYR A 196 -15.73 17.79 27.49
CA TYR A 196 -14.54 16.93 27.52
C TYR A 196 -14.36 16.18 28.84
N MET A 197 -14.97 16.63 29.95
CA MET A 197 -14.92 15.92 31.23
C MET A 197 -15.55 14.54 31.15
N GLU A 198 -16.71 14.45 30.49
CA GLU A 198 -17.41 13.17 30.34
C GLU A 198 -16.56 12.17 29.54
N ILE A 199 -15.81 12.66 28.54
CA ILE A 199 -14.91 11.85 27.73
C ILE A 199 -13.70 11.39 28.57
N PHE A 200 -13.10 12.29 29.37
CA PHE A 200 -12.01 11.92 30.28
C PHE A 200 -12.45 10.88 31.29
N ASP A 201 -13.60 11.09 31.94
CA ASP A 201 -14.15 10.15 32.92
C ASP A 201 -14.42 8.78 32.27
N LYS A 202 -15.07 8.75 31.11
CA LYS A 202 -15.30 7.48 30.38
C LYS A 202 -13.99 6.79 30.02
N SER A 203 -12.99 7.54 29.58
CA SER A 203 -11.67 7.00 29.21
C SER A 203 -10.94 6.43 30.41
N PHE A 204 -10.87 7.15 31.52
CA PHE A 204 -10.18 6.66 32.70
C PHE A 204 -10.96 5.58 33.46
N ASN A 205 -12.28 5.48 33.28
CA ASN A 205 -13.07 4.34 33.74
C ASN A 205 -12.77 3.03 33.00
N LEU A 206 -12.08 3.08 31.85
CA LEU A 206 -11.54 1.87 31.19
C LEU A 206 -10.32 1.30 31.93
N LEU A 207 -9.72 2.07 32.85
CA LEU A 207 -8.67 1.58 33.72
C LEU A 207 -9.30 0.86 34.92
N ASP A 208 -8.69 -0.24 35.34
CA ASP A 208 -9.06 -0.94 36.59
C ASP A 208 -8.61 -0.17 37.86
N ILE A 209 -8.19 1.10 37.71
CA ILE A 209 -7.69 1.96 38.78
C ILE A 209 -8.26 3.37 38.67
N SER A 210 -8.49 4.01 39.82
CA SER A 210 -8.90 5.41 39.86
C SER A 210 -7.70 6.32 39.58
N ILE A 211 -7.84 7.22 38.62
CA ILE A 211 -6.90 8.33 38.42
C ILE A 211 -7.37 9.54 39.22
N ASP A 212 -6.47 10.06 40.05
CA ASP A 212 -6.68 11.32 40.78
C ASP A 212 -6.32 12.50 39.87
N TYR A 213 -7.36 13.08 39.26
CA TYR A 213 -7.27 14.30 38.46
C TYR A 213 -8.48 15.21 38.72
N SER A 214 -8.30 16.51 38.56
CA SER A 214 -9.39 17.48 38.58
C SER A 214 -9.13 18.60 37.58
N ILE A 215 -10.17 19.27 37.13
CA ILE A 215 -10.04 20.46 36.28
C ILE A 215 -10.08 21.70 37.17
N THR A 216 -9.02 22.50 37.09
CA THR A 216 -8.86 23.71 37.89
C THR A 216 -9.34 24.95 37.16
N ALA A 217 -9.28 24.97 35.83
CA ALA A 217 -9.78 26.07 35.01
C ALA A 217 -10.16 25.63 33.59
N ILE A 218 -11.17 26.29 33.02
CA ILE A 218 -11.51 26.23 31.60
C ILE A 218 -11.65 27.66 31.09
N GLU A 219 -10.91 28.00 30.04
CA GLU A 219 -11.03 29.28 29.33
C GLU A 219 -11.47 28.99 27.89
N GLU A 220 -12.55 29.62 27.46
CA GLU A 220 -13.08 29.49 26.11
C GLU A 220 -12.71 30.69 25.24
N LYS A 221 -12.15 30.42 24.07
CA LYS A 221 -11.91 31.40 23.00
C LYS A 221 -12.75 31.06 21.77
N GLU A 222 -12.73 31.93 20.77
CA GLU A 222 -13.52 31.74 19.53
C GLU A 222 -13.25 30.38 18.87
N ASP A 223 -11.98 29.98 18.82
CA ASP A 223 -11.50 28.81 18.09
C ASP A 223 -11.10 27.64 18.99
N LYS A 224 -11.00 27.84 20.32
CA LYS A 224 -10.38 26.85 21.24
C LYS A 224 -11.03 26.81 22.61
N TYR A 225 -10.92 25.64 23.25
CA TYR A 225 -11.07 25.46 24.70
C TYR A 225 -9.69 25.24 25.32
N PHE A 226 -9.30 26.07 26.28
CA PHE A 226 -8.10 25.88 27.09
C PHE A 226 -8.50 25.23 28.40
N ILE A 227 -7.87 24.11 28.73
CA ILE A 227 -8.20 23.32 29.92
C ILE A 227 -6.95 23.20 30.79
N GLU A 228 -7.10 23.53 32.07
CA GLU A 228 -6.10 23.31 33.11
C GLU A 228 -6.55 22.16 34.02
N LEU A 229 -5.69 21.14 34.10
CA LEU A 229 -5.90 19.92 34.86
C LEU A 229 -4.87 19.86 35.99
N GLU A 230 -5.30 19.55 37.20
CA GLU A 230 -4.43 19.13 38.29
C GLU A 230 -4.39 17.60 38.34
N ILE A 231 -3.19 17.04 38.20
CA ILE A 231 -2.94 15.59 38.16
C ILE A 231 -1.84 15.31 39.17
N LYS A 232 -2.14 14.54 40.23
CA LYS A 232 -1.18 14.26 41.32
C LYS A 232 -0.45 15.53 41.84
N ASN A 233 -1.20 16.61 42.06
CA ASN A 233 -0.70 17.93 42.49
C ASN A 233 0.25 18.63 41.47
N LYS A 234 0.20 18.26 40.19
CA LYS A 234 0.88 18.96 39.10
C LYS A 234 -0.14 19.55 38.14
N ILE A 235 0.13 20.79 37.73
CA ILE A 235 -0.70 21.47 36.74
C ILE A 235 -0.27 21.06 35.33
N PHE A 236 -1.21 20.53 34.57
CA PHE A 236 -1.10 20.22 33.15
C PHE A 236 -2.05 21.13 32.38
N LYS A 237 -1.55 21.79 31.33
CA LYS A 237 -2.30 22.73 30.52
C LYS A 237 -2.37 22.21 29.10
N THR A 238 -3.57 22.19 28.55
CA THR A 238 -3.79 21.80 27.16
C THR A 238 -4.85 22.69 26.52
N PHE A 239 -5.05 22.50 25.22
CA PHE A 239 -6.15 23.08 24.49
C PHE A 239 -6.77 22.05 23.55
N PHE A 240 -8.03 22.29 23.18
CA PHE A 240 -8.78 21.58 22.15
C PHE A 240 -9.31 22.59 21.14
N GLN A 241 -9.21 22.26 19.86
CA GLN A 241 -9.76 23.06 18.77
C GLN A 241 -11.29 22.88 18.70
N LYS A 242 -12.02 23.95 18.35
CA LYS A 242 -13.46 23.88 18.10
C LYS A 242 -13.75 23.50 16.65
N TYR A 243 -14.60 22.49 16.47
CA TYR A 243 -15.01 22.02 15.16
C TYR A 243 -16.53 21.92 15.04
N SER A 244 -17.29 23.03 14.97
CA SER A 244 -18.75 22.99 14.75
C SER A 244 -19.50 21.96 15.63
N HIS A 245 -19.11 21.88 16.90
CA HIS A 245 -19.55 20.92 17.92
C HIS A 245 -18.93 19.51 17.88
N TYR A 246 -17.98 19.18 17.02
CA TYR A 246 -17.29 17.89 17.07
C TYR A 246 -16.13 17.89 18.08
N ILE A 247 -15.83 16.69 18.58
CA ILE A 247 -14.64 16.40 19.38
C ILE A 247 -13.39 16.61 18.53
N ASP A 248 -12.35 17.19 19.14
CA ASP A 248 -11.01 17.24 18.58
C ASP A 248 -10.33 15.86 18.77
N ASN A 249 -10.64 14.96 17.83
CA ASN A 249 -10.24 13.55 17.84
C ASN A 249 -8.71 13.36 17.90
N GLU A 250 -7.97 14.17 17.15
CA GLU A 250 -6.50 14.09 17.15
C GLU A 250 -5.94 14.45 18.53
N ARG A 251 -6.45 15.52 19.13
CA ARG A 251 -5.91 16.04 20.39
C ARG A 251 -6.32 15.22 21.60
N ILE A 252 -7.51 14.60 21.59
CA ILE A 252 -8.04 13.90 22.77
C ILE A 252 -7.18 12.70 23.18
N THR A 253 -6.72 11.88 22.23
CA THR A 253 -5.87 10.73 22.57
C THR A 253 -4.47 11.16 23.02
N ILE A 254 -3.92 12.23 22.46
CA ILE A 254 -2.66 12.83 22.92
C ILE A 254 -2.79 13.23 24.40
N VAL A 255 -3.82 14.01 24.72
CA VAL A 255 -4.05 14.49 26.09
C VAL A 255 -4.30 13.34 27.06
N LEU A 256 -5.13 12.36 26.70
CA LEU A 256 -5.40 11.19 27.54
C LEU A 256 -4.13 10.39 27.84
N ASN A 257 -3.27 10.20 26.84
CA ASN A 257 -2.00 9.49 27.02
C ASN A 257 -0.99 10.29 27.84
N GLU A 258 -0.92 11.63 27.67
CA GLU A 258 -0.08 12.49 28.52
C GLU A 258 -0.51 12.42 30.00
N ILE A 259 -1.82 12.43 30.28
CA ILE A 259 -2.35 12.24 31.63
C ILE A 259 -1.99 10.84 32.17
N LEU A 260 -2.14 9.80 31.36
CA LEU A 260 -1.80 8.42 31.73
C LEU A 260 -0.31 8.27 32.09
N GLU A 261 0.57 8.93 31.34
CA GLU A 261 2.01 8.97 31.62
C GLU A 261 2.34 9.73 32.91
N LEU A 262 1.74 10.92 33.11
CA LEU A 262 1.94 11.75 34.31
C LEU A 262 1.47 11.04 35.58
N THR A 263 0.41 10.26 35.48
CA THR A 263 -0.13 9.47 36.59
C THR A 263 0.68 8.20 36.85
N GLN A 264 1.59 7.79 35.95
CA GLN A 264 2.27 6.48 36.01
C GLN A 264 1.28 5.31 36.15
N ALA A 265 0.03 5.52 35.73
CA ALA A 265 -1.09 4.65 36.08
C ALA A 265 -1.01 3.31 35.35
N HIS A 266 -0.46 3.23 34.14
CA HIS A 266 -0.11 1.97 33.49
C HIS A 266 0.98 2.24 32.46
N VAL A 267 2.16 1.63 32.60
CA VAL A 267 3.30 1.87 31.69
C VAL A 267 3.14 1.14 30.34
N GLN A 268 2.15 0.26 30.20
CA GLN A 268 2.05 -0.69 29.08
C GLN A 268 0.83 -0.50 28.18
N LYS A 269 -0.19 0.27 28.60
CA LYS A 269 -1.39 0.54 27.80
C LYS A 269 -1.45 1.99 27.36
N LYS A 270 -2.11 2.27 26.24
CA LYS A 270 -2.36 3.60 25.68
C LYS A 270 -3.78 3.69 25.15
N PHE A 271 -4.31 4.91 25.14
CA PHE A 271 -5.57 5.24 24.50
C PHE A 271 -5.36 5.47 23.00
N TYR A 272 -6.24 4.87 22.20
CA TYR A 272 -6.29 5.02 20.75
C TYR A 272 -7.71 5.34 20.32
N LEU A 273 -7.86 6.03 19.18
CA LEU A 273 -9.15 6.22 18.55
C LEU A 273 -9.59 4.93 17.85
N LEU A 274 -10.86 4.61 17.99
CA LEU A 274 -11.50 3.63 17.11
C LEU A 274 -11.68 4.25 15.72
N SER A 275 -11.59 3.41 14.69
CA SER A 275 -11.74 3.85 13.29
C SER A 275 -13.14 4.41 13.04
N TYR A 276 -13.22 5.44 12.17
CA TYR A 276 -14.48 5.99 11.68
C TYR A 276 -15.34 4.95 10.93
N GLU A 277 -14.73 3.86 10.42
CA GLU A 277 -15.44 2.73 9.81
C GLU A 277 -16.28 1.94 10.83
N ILE A 278 -15.97 2.08 12.13
CA ILE A 278 -16.72 1.47 13.23
C ILE A 278 -17.75 2.43 13.80
N CYS A 279 -17.33 3.67 14.09
CA CYS A 279 -18.16 4.67 14.77
C CYS A 279 -17.63 6.09 14.53
N ASP A 280 -18.51 7.10 14.62
CA ASP A 280 -18.10 8.51 14.48
C ASP A 280 -17.08 8.95 15.56
N PHE A 281 -17.23 8.44 16.80
CA PHE A 281 -16.27 8.61 17.87
C PHE A 281 -16.25 7.41 18.83
N GLY A 282 -15.05 6.97 19.16
CA GLY A 282 -14.81 5.94 20.15
C GLY A 282 -13.34 5.85 20.55
N ILE A 283 -13.10 5.35 21.77
CA ILE A 283 -11.75 5.21 22.33
C ILE A 283 -11.57 3.78 22.84
N VAL A 284 -10.38 3.25 22.64
CA VAL A 284 -9.92 1.98 23.18
C VAL A 284 -8.64 2.16 23.99
N LEU A 285 -8.54 1.44 25.11
CA LEU A 285 -7.33 1.31 25.91
C LEU A 285 -6.66 -0.03 25.59
N ALA A 286 -5.52 0.00 24.90
CA ALA A 286 -4.85 -1.20 24.42
C ALA A 286 -3.37 -1.22 24.83
N ASP A 287 -2.84 -2.42 25.10
CA ASP A 287 -1.38 -2.64 25.09
C ASP A 287 -0.87 -2.79 23.65
N GLN A 288 0.45 -2.90 23.47
CA GLN A 288 1.05 -3.01 22.13
C GLN A 288 0.52 -4.21 21.31
N ASN A 289 0.35 -5.38 21.94
CA ASN A 289 -0.13 -6.58 21.27
C ASN A 289 -1.60 -6.43 20.83
N THR A 290 -2.42 -5.86 21.70
CA THR A 290 -3.83 -5.59 21.42
C THR A 290 -3.96 -4.50 20.36
N TYR A 291 -3.16 -3.45 20.42
CA TYR A 291 -3.09 -2.40 19.41
C TYR A 291 -2.77 -2.96 18.02
N GLU A 292 -1.74 -3.82 17.92
CA GLU A 292 -1.36 -4.46 16.65
C GLU A 292 -2.52 -5.27 16.08
N LYS A 293 -3.19 -6.09 16.91
CA LYS A 293 -4.37 -6.84 16.48
C LYS A 293 -5.51 -5.92 16.05
N LEU A 294 -5.82 -4.86 16.79
CA LEU A 294 -6.88 -3.92 16.44
C LEU A 294 -6.58 -3.23 15.10
N LYS A 295 -5.33 -2.78 14.90
CA LYS A 295 -4.86 -2.16 13.65
C LYS A 295 -4.99 -3.13 12.47
N GLU A 296 -4.57 -4.38 12.63
CA GLU A 296 -4.68 -5.42 11.61
C GLU A 296 -6.12 -5.70 11.17
N ASN A 297 -7.08 -5.48 12.07
CA ASN A 297 -8.50 -5.74 11.86
C ASN A 297 -9.30 -4.48 11.49
N GLY A 298 -8.64 -3.37 11.18
CA GLY A 298 -9.35 -2.15 10.78
C GLY A 298 -9.98 -1.36 11.93
N CYS A 299 -9.67 -1.72 13.18
CA CYS A 299 -10.37 -1.19 14.35
C CYS A 299 -9.80 0.10 14.90
N ILE A 300 -8.53 0.41 14.62
CA ILE A 300 -7.90 1.70 14.98
C ILE A 300 -7.99 2.64 13.79
N ASP A 301 -7.98 3.95 13.99
CA ASP A 301 -7.93 4.87 12.84
C ASP A 301 -6.65 4.68 11.98
N PHE A 302 -6.78 4.79 10.66
CA PHE A 302 -5.67 4.65 9.72
C PHE A 302 -5.16 6.03 9.32
N ASP A 303 -3.88 6.29 9.57
CA ASP A 303 -3.24 7.56 9.23
C ASP A 303 -2.97 7.64 7.71
N PHE A 304 -4.00 8.05 6.96
CA PHE A 304 -3.89 8.31 5.52
C PHE A 304 -2.93 9.46 5.18
N GLU A 305 -2.73 10.42 6.09
CA GLU A 305 -1.82 11.55 5.86
C GLU A 305 -0.35 11.08 5.84
N SER A 306 0.02 10.12 6.69
CA SER A 306 1.35 9.50 6.66
C SER A 306 1.68 8.82 5.32
N GLN A 307 0.65 8.44 4.55
CA GLN A 307 0.80 7.79 3.25
C GLN A 307 0.95 8.78 2.08
N LYS A 308 0.94 10.08 2.34
CA LYS A 308 1.21 11.09 1.29
C LYS A 308 2.70 11.23 0.98
N LEU A 309 3.01 11.63 -0.25
CA LEU A 309 4.35 12.06 -0.66
C LEU A 309 4.81 13.28 0.14
N THR A 310 6.00 13.17 0.73
CA THR A 310 6.68 14.28 1.39
C THR A 310 7.17 15.28 0.35
N ALA A 311 7.43 16.52 0.78
CA ALA A 311 7.96 17.54 -0.12
C ALA A 311 9.31 17.14 -0.75
N GLU A 312 10.13 16.38 -0.03
CA GLU A 312 11.43 15.88 -0.52
C GLU A 312 11.25 14.80 -1.61
N GLU A 313 10.32 13.86 -1.41
CA GLU A 313 9.98 12.84 -2.39
C GLU A 313 9.39 13.45 -3.66
N ILE A 314 8.43 14.39 -3.53
CA ILE A 314 7.85 15.13 -4.66
C ILE A 314 8.94 15.84 -5.45
N LYS A 315 9.89 16.48 -4.75
CA LYS A 315 11.02 17.15 -5.40
C LYS A 315 11.88 16.14 -6.16
N SER A 316 12.17 14.98 -5.58
CA SER A 316 12.95 13.92 -6.22
C SER A 316 12.29 13.40 -7.49
N ILE A 317 10.98 13.12 -7.44
CA ILE A 317 10.17 12.68 -8.60
C ILE A 317 10.24 13.73 -9.72
N ARG A 318 10.00 15.01 -9.39
CA ARG A 318 10.06 16.10 -10.37
C ARG A 318 11.45 16.23 -11.01
N THR A 319 12.51 16.22 -10.19
CA THR A 319 13.89 16.30 -10.69
C THR A 319 14.21 15.15 -11.64
N TYR A 320 13.75 13.94 -11.35
CA TYR A 320 13.93 12.80 -12.25
C TYR A 320 13.10 12.94 -13.53
N SER A 321 11.83 13.35 -13.44
CA SER A 321 10.97 13.59 -14.60
C SER A 321 11.56 14.62 -15.56
N ASP A 322 12.08 15.72 -15.01
CA ASP A 322 12.79 16.75 -15.78
C ASP A 322 14.02 16.16 -16.47
N LEU A 323 14.85 15.39 -15.74
CA LEU A 323 16.02 14.72 -16.30
C LEU A 323 15.65 13.73 -17.42
N SER A 324 14.60 12.93 -17.24
CA SER A 324 14.16 11.97 -18.27
C SER A 324 13.67 12.68 -19.52
N THR A 325 12.88 13.75 -19.36
CA THR A 325 12.40 14.57 -20.47
C THR A 325 13.57 15.16 -21.27
N GLU A 326 14.60 15.64 -20.58
CA GLU A 326 15.79 16.16 -21.24
C GLU A 326 16.59 15.07 -21.97
N ILE A 327 16.67 13.85 -21.43
CA ILE A 327 17.28 12.71 -22.11
C ILE A 327 16.55 12.41 -23.43
N ASP A 328 15.22 12.35 -23.39
CA ASP A 328 14.38 12.07 -24.56
C ASP A 328 14.51 13.17 -25.61
N ASN A 329 14.56 14.44 -25.18
CA ASN A 329 14.81 15.57 -26.07
C ASN A 329 16.18 15.45 -26.75
N ILE A 330 17.23 15.12 -26.00
CA ILE A 330 18.57 14.92 -26.56
C ILE A 330 18.56 13.78 -27.59
N GLU A 331 17.93 12.65 -27.26
CA GLU A 331 17.81 11.50 -28.15
C GLU A 331 17.10 11.87 -29.47
N PHE A 332 15.97 12.57 -29.38
CA PHE A 332 15.24 13.06 -30.54
C PHE A 332 16.10 13.94 -31.44
N HIS A 333 16.87 14.87 -30.87
CA HIS A 333 17.78 15.72 -31.64
C HIS A 333 18.88 14.90 -32.33
N ILE A 334 19.46 13.91 -31.64
CA ILE A 334 20.44 12.99 -32.24
C ILE A 334 19.80 12.27 -33.44
N GLU A 335 18.57 11.77 -33.31
CA GLU A 335 17.88 11.10 -34.40
C GLU A 335 17.62 12.01 -35.60
N VAL A 336 17.16 13.24 -35.36
CA VAL A 336 16.90 14.23 -36.42
C VAL A 336 18.19 14.57 -37.17
N VAL A 337 19.28 14.77 -36.43
CA VAL A 337 20.60 15.02 -37.00
C VAL A 337 21.06 13.82 -37.84
N LYS A 338 20.96 12.59 -37.31
CA LYS A 338 21.27 11.35 -38.04
C LYS A 338 20.45 11.19 -39.32
N LYS A 339 19.14 11.48 -39.27
CA LYS A 339 18.23 11.40 -40.42
C LYS A 339 18.57 12.44 -41.50
N SER A 340 18.93 13.65 -41.09
CA SER A 340 19.21 14.77 -42.00
C SER A 340 20.52 14.60 -42.78
N ASN A 341 21.55 13.95 -42.21
CA ASN A 341 22.84 13.76 -42.90
C ASN A 341 23.14 12.28 -43.25
N LYS A 342 22.12 11.45 -43.55
CA LYS A 342 22.27 10.00 -43.81
C LYS A 342 23.37 9.62 -44.82
N ASN A 343 23.73 10.51 -45.75
CA ASN A 343 24.78 10.27 -46.74
C ASN A 343 26.20 10.63 -46.24
N ASP A 344 26.30 11.42 -45.16
CA ASP A 344 27.57 11.94 -44.60
C ASP A 344 28.01 11.22 -43.32
N PHE A 345 27.12 10.45 -42.68
CA PHE A 345 27.47 9.68 -41.48
C PHE A 345 28.24 8.39 -41.83
N LYS A 346 29.58 8.46 -41.83
CA LYS A 346 30.46 7.29 -41.95
C LYS A 346 30.52 6.52 -40.63
N LYS A 347 30.45 5.19 -40.74
CA LYS A 347 30.48 4.28 -39.59
C LYS A 347 31.78 4.46 -38.79
N GLY A 348 31.66 4.65 -37.48
CA GLY A 348 32.80 4.80 -36.56
C GLY A 348 33.37 6.21 -36.45
N GLU A 349 32.89 7.19 -37.23
CA GLU A 349 33.24 8.60 -37.02
C GLU A 349 32.46 9.21 -35.85
N GLN A 350 33.07 10.18 -35.17
CA GLN A 350 32.47 10.92 -34.06
C GLN A 350 31.87 12.22 -34.59
N TYR A 351 30.61 12.45 -34.24
CA TYR A 351 29.83 13.62 -34.63
C TYR A 351 29.53 14.47 -33.41
N HIS A 352 29.36 15.77 -33.61
CA HIS A 352 29.04 16.71 -32.54
C HIS A 352 27.77 17.50 -32.87
N PHE A 353 26.98 17.83 -31.85
CA PHE A 353 25.92 18.82 -31.96
C PHE A 353 25.80 19.60 -30.65
N SER A 354 25.34 20.85 -30.76
CA SER A 354 25.08 21.70 -29.60
C SER A 354 23.63 21.57 -29.16
N TYR A 355 23.41 21.30 -27.88
CA TYR A 355 22.11 21.20 -27.24
C TYR A 355 21.95 22.35 -26.24
N GLN A 356 20.97 23.22 -26.46
CA GLN A 356 20.64 24.31 -25.55
C GLN A 356 19.53 23.86 -24.60
N THR A 357 19.75 24.02 -23.31
CA THR A 357 18.75 23.75 -22.27
C THR A 357 18.89 24.76 -21.14
N LYS A 358 17.78 25.03 -20.47
CA LYS A 358 17.77 25.83 -19.23
C LYS A 358 18.07 24.98 -18.00
N TYR A 359 18.08 23.66 -18.16
CA TYR A 359 18.36 22.71 -17.10
C TYR A 359 19.87 22.47 -16.99
N LEU A 360 20.38 22.50 -15.76
CA LEU A 360 21.77 22.15 -15.48
C LEU A 360 21.81 20.79 -14.80
N PHE A 361 22.31 19.79 -15.52
CA PHE A 361 22.57 18.46 -14.97
C PHE A 361 23.70 18.51 -13.95
N ASP A 362 23.50 17.85 -12.81
CA ASP A 362 24.57 17.52 -11.86
C ASP A 362 25.42 16.35 -12.38
N ALA A 363 26.40 15.91 -11.58
CA ALA A 363 27.30 14.83 -12.01
C ALA A 363 26.57 13.51 -12.28
N ASP A 364 25.57 13.18 -11.47
CA ASP A 364 24.81 11.94 -11.58
C ASP A 364 23.87 11.97 -12.80
N GLY A 365 23.19 13.10 -13.03
CA GLY A 365 22.39 13.31 -14.24
C GLY A 365 23.22 13.23 -15.51
N LEU A 366 24.43 13.82 -15.52
CA LEU A 366 25.34 13.70 -16.66
C LEU A 366 25.79 12.25 -16.90
N ASN A 367 26.01 11.47 -15.85
CA ASN A 367 26.39 10.06 -15.99
C ASN A 367 25.24 9.23 -16.56
N LEU A 368 24.01 9.44 -16.07
CA LEU A 368 22.83 8.76 -16.59
C LEU A 368 22.60 9.07 -18.09
N ILE A 369 22.77 10.32 -18.50
CA ILE A 369 22.68 10.74 -19.90
C ILE A 369 23.70 10.00 -20.76
N LYS A 370 24.98 9.95 -20.32
CA LYS A 370 26.05 9.26 -21.05
C LYS A 370 25.76 7.77 -21.20
N GLU A 371 25.28 7.12 -20.14
CA GLU A 371 24.97 5.69 -20.13
C GLU A 371 23.79 5.37 -21.05
N LYS A 372 22.68 6.10 -20.92
CA LYS A 372 21.47 5.83 -21.73
C LYS A 372 21.70 6.09 -23.22
N LEU A 373 22.33 7.20 -23.56
CA LEU A 373 22.46 7.62 -24.96
C LEU A 373 23.77 7.17 -25.61
N ASN A 374 24.70 6.60 -24.83
CA ASN A 374 26.05 6.23 -25.27
C ASN A 374 26.77 7.39 -25.98
N ILE A 375 26.79 8.54 -25.29
CA ILE A 375 27.36 9.80 -25.79
C ILE A 375 28.44 10.35 -24.86
N ILE A 376 29.27 11.25 -25.39
CA ILE A 376 30.08 12.17 -24.58
C ILE A 376 29.33 13.49 -24.52
N ILE A 377 29.19 14.07 -23.33
CA ILE A 377 28.53 15.36 -23.12
C ILE A 377 29.47 16.30 -22.37
N VAL A 378 29.62 17.52 -22.87
CA VAL A 378 30.50 18.57 -22.32
C VAL A 378 29.67 19.83 -22.09
N LYS A 379 29.74 20.38 -20.87
CA LYS A 379 29.05 21.62 -20.53
C LYS A 379 29.72 22.82 -21.23
N ILE A 380 28.92 23.67 -21.85
CA ILE A 380 29.32 24.96 -22.43
C ILE A 380 28.51 26.11 -21.81
N GLU A 381 28.82 27.36 -22.16
CA GLU A 381 28.24 28.56 -21.52
C GLU A 381 26.71 28.61 -21.58
N LEU A 382 26.09 28.13 -22.66
CA LEU A 382 24.63 28.18 -22.89
C LEU A 382 23.98 26.79 -23.07
N GLY A 383 24.61 25.72 -22.59
CA GLY A 383 24.08 24.36 -22.71
C GLY A 383 25.16 23.28 -22.73
N TYR A 384 25.06 22.36 -23.69
CA TYR A 384 25.95 21.21 -23.80
C TYR A 384 26.39 20.95 -25.24
N GLU A 385 27.64 20.56 -25.42
CA GLU A 385 28.12 19.90 -26.64
C GLU A 385 28.03 18.39 -26.45
N ILE A 386 27.42 17.73 -27.41
CA ILE A 386 27.16 16.29 -27.36
C ILE A 386 27.86 15.64 -28.53
N PHE A 387 28.69 14.64 -28.22
CA PHE A 387 29.41 13.84 -29.18
C PHE A 387 28.91 12.40 -29.19
N PHE A 388 28.59 11.89 -30.37
CA PHE A 388 28.07 10.54 -30.56
C PHE A 388 28.72 9.86 -31.77
N LYS A 389 28.70 8.53 -31.80
CA LYS A 389 29.19 7.74 -32.94
C LYS A 389 28.03 7.19 -33.76
N ASN A 390 28.26 6.99 -35.06
CA ASN A 390 27.34 6.29 -35.96
C ASN A 390 27.71 4.81 -36.13
#